data_AF-F7XX33-F1
#
_entry.id   AF-F7XX33-F1
#
_cell.length_a   1.000
_cell.length_b   1.000
_cell.length_c   1.000
_cell.angle_alpha   90.00
_cell.angle_beta   90.00
_cell.angle_gamma   90.00
#
_symmetry.space_group_name_H-M   'P 1'
#
loop_
_entity.id
_entity.type
_entity.pdbx_description
1 polymer ?
#
loop_
_entity_poly.entity_id
_entity_poly.type
_entity_poly.pdbx_seq_one_letter_code
_entity_poly.pdbx_strand_id
1 'polypeptide(L)' 'MRIEAVKGEFALLPVVLRHLHLLRETAKLYVAHYSTAIEGNQLKPNEIKAVIQFKGHFPGRERDEHEVEKGLLCLP' A
#
# COMPACT_ATOMS: atom_id res chain seq x y z
N MET A 1 -24.71 13.54 -0.13
CA MET A 1 -23.27 13.49 -0.47
C MET A 1 -22.97 12.19 -1.18
N ARG A 2 -22.31 12.22 -2.34
CA ARG A 2 -22.09 11.02 -3.17
C ARG A 2 -21.13 10.00 -2.54
N ILE A 3 -20.08 10.45 -1.87
CA ILE A 3 -19.09 9.58 -1.23
C ILE A 3 -19.72 8.73 -0.12
N GLU A 4 -20.57 9.33 0.71
CA GLU A 4 -21.23 8.62 1.82
C GLU A 4 -22.24 7.58 1.32
N ALA A 5 -22.93 7.85 0.20
CA ALA A 5 -23.79 6.86 -0.44
C ALA A 5 -22.98 5.63 -0.92
N VAL A 6 -21.85 5.87 -1.58
CA VAL A 6 -20.96 4.79 -2.05
C VAL A 6 -20.37 4.00 -0.88
N LYS A 7 -19.93 4.66 0.20
CA LYS A 7 -19.45 3.96 1.41
C LYS A 7 -20.53 3.06 2.02
N GLY A 8 -21.78 3.53 2.05
CA GLY A 8 -22.94 2.76 2.52
C GLY A 8 -23.18 1.49 1.69
N GLU A 9 -23.07 1.59 0.36
CA GLU A 9 -23.19 0.44 -0.54
C GLU A 9 -22.09 -0.60 -0.30
N PHE A 10 -20.83 -0.15 -0.14
CA PHE A 10 -19.70 -1.05 0.12
C PHE A 10 -19.79 -1.76 1.47
N ALA A 11 -20.37 -1.12 2.50
CA ALA A 11 -20.53 -1.72 3.82
C ALA A 11 -21.51 -2.92 3.83
N LEU A 12 -22.41 -2.99 2.85
CA LEU A 12 -23.42 -4.04 2.73
C LEU A 12 -23.01 -5.19 1.80
N LEU A 13 -21.85 -5.09 1.13
CA LEU A 13 -21.39 -6.13 0.22
C LEU A 13 -21.04 -7.41 0.98
N PRO A 14 -21.48 -8.59 0.51
CA PRO A 14 -21.07 -9.86 1.08
C PRO A 14 -19.61 -10.14 0.67
N VAL A 15 -18.66 -9.71 1.50
CA VAL A 15 -17.23 -9.92 1.23
C VAL A 15 -16.71 -11.13 2.02
N VAL A 16 -16.12 -12.08 1.31
CA VAL A 16 -15.41 -13.22 1.92
C VAL A 16 -14.14 -12.71 2.60
N LEU A 17 -13.82 -13.22 3.80
CA LEU A 17 -12.64 -12.80 4.58
C LEU A 17 -11.33 -12.82 3.78
N ARG A 18 -11.17 -13.79 2.87
CA ARG A 18 -10.02 -13.87 1.95
C ARG A 18 -9.91 -12.65 1.04
N HIS A 19 -11.03 -12.18 0.49
CA HIS A 19 -11.04 -10.99 -0.37
C HIS A 19 -10.73 -9.72 0.43
N LEU A 20 -11.22 -9.60 1.67
CA LEU A 20 -10.86 -8.48 2.55
C LEU A 20 -9.35 -8.45 2.84
N HIS A 21 -8.75 -9.62 3.10
CA HIS A 21 -7.30 -9.71 3.29
C HIS A 21 -6.54 -9.25 2.05
N LEU A 22 -6.90 -9.76 0.86
CA LEU A 22 -6.28 -9.36 -0.40
C LEU A 22 -6.45 -7.87 -0.71
N LEU A 23 -7.62 -7.30 -0.41
CA LEU A 23 -7.89 -5.87 -0.56
C LEU A 23 -7.01 -5.03 0.35
N ARG A 24 -6.83 -5.44 1.62
CA ARG A 24 -5.94 -4.75 2.57
C ARG A 24 -4.48 -4.79 2.12
N GLU A 25 -3.99 -5.95 1.70
CA GLU A 25 -2.61 -6.08 1.21
C GLU A 25 -2.38 -5.22 -0.05
N THR A 26 -3.36 -5.19 -0.95
CA THR A 26 -3.32 -4.35 -2.15
C THR A 26 -3.36 -2.87 -1.80
N ALA A 27 -4.22 -2.47 -0.86
CA ALA A 27 -4.31 -1.09 -0.39
C ALA A 27 -3.01 -0.64 0.27
N LYS A 28 -2.39 -1.46 1.12
CA LYS A 28 -1.09 -1.16 1.74
C LYS A 28 -0.01 -0.87 0.70
N LEU A 29 0.07 -1.71 -0.34
CA LEU A 29 1.01 -1.53 -1.43
C LEU A 29 0.81 -0.18 -2.14
N TYR A 30 -0.42 0.14 -2.53
CA TYR A 30 -0.69 1.37 -3.29
C TYR A 30 -0.58 2.63 -2.44
N VAL A 31 -0.98 2.56 -1.17
CA VAL A 31 -0.82 3.69 -0.24
C VAL A 31 0.67 3.98 -0.05
N ALA A 32 1.48 2.97 0.27
CA ALA A 32 2.93 3.15 0.42
C ALA A 32 3.59 3.67 -0.87
N HIS A 33 3.18 3.16 -2.04
CA HIS A 33 3.70 3.64 -3.32
C HIS A 33 3.36 5.11 -3.58
N TYR A 34 2.07 5.46 -3.54
CA TYR A 34 1.68 6.81 -3.91
C TYR A 34 2.09 7.85 -2.86
N SER A 35 2.13 7.50 -1.57
CA SER A 35 2.57 8.44 -0.52
C SER A 35 4.06 8.77 -0.63
N THR A 36 4.91 7.78 -0.92
CA THR A 36 6.35 8.01 -1.05
C THR A 36 6.73 8.58 -2.42
N ALA A 37 6.00 8.21 -3.49
CA ALA A 37 6.23 8.74 -4.83
C ALA A 37 6.03 10.26 -4.92
N ILE A 38 5.06 10.82 -4.20
CA ILE A 38 4.86 12.29 -4.17
C ILE A 38 6.00 13.02 -3.45
N GLU A 39 6.79 12.31 -2.64
CA GLU A 39 7.97 12.81 -1.94
C GLU A 39 9.27 12.59 -2.74
N GLY A 40 9.17 11.98 -3.93
CA GLY A 40 10.29 11.76 -4.86
C GLY A 40 10.89 10.35 -4.86
N ASN A 41 10.28 9.40 -4.13
CA ASN A 41 10.68 8.00 -4.15
C ASN A 41 10.51 7.39 -5.55
N GLN A 42 11.52 6.66 -6.02
CA GLN A 42 11.56 6.15 -7.40
C GLN A 42 11.27 4.64 -7.49
N LEU A 43 10.96 3.97 -6.38
CA LEU A 43 10.64 2.55 -6.39
C LEU A 43 9.32 2.30 -7.12
N LYS A 44 9.37 1.35 -8.05
CA LYS A 44 8.19 0.91 -8.81
C LYS A 44 7.28 0.05 -7.92
N PRO A 45 5.98 -0.09 -8.24
CA PRO A 45 5.06 -0.93 -7.46
C PRO A 45 5.55 -2.36 -7.18
N ASN A 46 6.24 -2.98 -8.14
CA ASN A 46 6.82 -4.32 -7.97
C ASN A 46 8.03 -4.34 -7.02
N GLU A 47 8.81 -3.26 -6.99
CA GLU A 47 9.97 -3.11 -6.08
C GLU A 47 9.48 -2.85 -4.66
N ILE A 48 8.48 -1.99 -4.50
CA ILE A 48 7.79 -1.75 -3.22
C ILE A 48 7.18 -3.04 -2.68
N LYS A 49 6.58 -3.86 -3.54
CA LYS A 49 6.10 -5.19 -3.16
C LYS A 49 7.22 -6.07 -2.62
N ALA A 50 8.43 -5.99 -3.18
CA ALA A 50 9.59 -6.74 -2.67
C ALA A 50 10.06 -6.20 -1.31
N VAL A 51 10.03 -4.88 -1.10
CA VAL A 51 10.29 -4.25 0.21
C VAL A 51 9.27 -4.71 1.26
N ILE A 52 7.97 -4.64 0.96
CA ILE A 52 6.87 -5.09 1.84
C ILE A 52 7.03 -6.56 2.24
N GLN A 53 7.55 -7.39 1.32
CA GLN A 53 7.76 -8.81 1.56
C GLN A 53 9.11 -9.12 2.23
N PHE A 54 9.89 -8.11 2.62
CA PHE A 54 11.25 -8.23 3.17
C PHE A 54 12.20 -9.02 2.26
N LYS A 55 12.02 -8.89 0.94
CA LYS A 55 12.75 -9.63 -0.10
C LYS A 55 13.53 -8.73 -1.07
N GLY A 56 13.42 -7.41 -0.92
CA GLY A 56 14.07 -6.43 -1.80
C GLY A 56 15.16 -5.68 -1.08
N HIS A 57 16.32 -5.55 -1.72
CA HIS A 57 17.35 -4.57 -1.39
C HIS A 57 17.85 -3.97 -2.71
N PHE A 58 17.90 -2.65 -2.78
CA PHE A 58 18.16 -1.84 -3.97
C PHE A 58 19.34 -0.89 -3.70
N PRO A 59 20.59 -1.36 -3.91
CA PRO A 59 21.78 -0.56 -3.69
C PRO A 59 21.73 0.79 -4.42
N GLY A 60 22.06 1.87 -3.71
CA GLY A 60 21.96 3.26 -4.18
C GLY A 60 20.56 3.88 -4.08
N ARG A 61 19.56 3.14 -3.56
CA ARG A 61 18.20 3.60 -3.28
C ARG A 61 17.73 3.16 -1.89
N GLU A 62 18.65 3.00 -0.95
CA GLU A 62 18.37 2.53 0.42
C GLU A 62 17.45 3.49 1.19
N ARG A 63 17.53 4.79 0.87
CA ARG A 63 16.59 5.79 1.40
C ARG A 63 15.16 5.49 0.96
N ASP A 64 14.96 5.17 -0.31
CA ASP A 64 13.64 4.90 -0.86
C ASP A 64 13.04 3.62 -0.23
N GLU A 65 13.87 2.61 0.04
CA GLU A 65 13.48 1.41 0.81
C GLU A 65 13.00 1.78 2.21
N HIS A 66 13.82 2.53 2.95
CA HIS A 66 13.53 2.93 4.33
C HIS A 66 12.25 3.76 4.44
N GLU A 67 11.99 4.66 3.49
CA GLU A 67 10.76 5.46 3.46
C GLU A 67 9.52 4.58 3.26
N VAL A 68 9.61 3.56 2.40
CA VAL A 68 8.53 2.58 2.19
C VAL A 68 8.30 1.75 3.45
N GLU A 69 9.36 1.20 4.06
CA GLU A 69 9.27 0.42 5.31
C GLU A 69 8.67 1.22 6.46
N LYS A 70 9.10 2.48 6.61
CA LYS A 70 8.55 3.40 7.61
C LYS A 70 7.09 3.74 7.33
N GLY A 71 6.73 3.97 6.06
CA GLY A 71 5.34 4.21 5.65
C GLY A 71 4.42 3.03 5.98
N LEU A 72 4.90 1.79 5.81
CA LEU A 72 4.16 0.57 6.17
C LEU A 72 3.88 0.45 7.67
N LEU A 73 4.83 0.87 8.52
CA LEU A 73 4.65 0.88 9.98
C LEU A 73 3.56 1.85 10.44
N CYS A 74 3.22 2.85 9.63
CA CYS A 74 2.16 3.82 9.91
C CYS A 74 0.78 3.39 9.40
N LEU A 75 0.66 2.24 8.72
CA LEU A 75 -0.61 1.73 8.20
C LEU A 75 -1.26 0.76 9.22
N PRO A 76 -2.57 0.92 9.49
CA PRO A 76 -3.30 0.13 10.49
C PRO A 76 -3.55 -1.34 10.09
#